data_AF-A0A4S8RUA9-F1
#
_entry.id   AF-A0A4S8RUA9-F1
#
_cell.length_a   1.000
_cell.length_b   1.000
_cell.length_c   1.000
_cell.angle_alpha   90.00
_cell.angle_beta   90.00
_cell.angle_gamma   90.00
#
_symmetry.space_group_name_H-M   'P 1'
#
loop_
_entity.id
_entity.type
_entity.pdbx_description
1 polymer ?
#
loop_
_entity_poly.entity_id
_entity_poly.type
_entity_poly.pdbx_seq_one_letter_code
_entity_poly.pdbx_strand_id
1 'polypeptide(L)'
;MSGIYLHIPFCKQACHYCDFHFSTQLGKKEAMVQAIAKELVLRKSEVDDVVETIYFGGGTPSVLSNEEIEFLIQTVYDHYKVMDQPEITLEANPDDLVSSRAQSRDFFSTYKKSGVNRLSIGIQSFFDEDLKLMNRAHNASEAEKCIQEATEYFDNITIDLIYGIPGMDNDRWKANIQKALDFGLPHISSYALTVEPRTALQKFIEKGVVPNVDDEQAQEQFYILVDTLEAHGFVNYEISNFGKPGFFSKNNTAYWLGKTYVGVGPSAHSFDGKNRSWNIQNNPIYIKKITEGILPLEIETLSQTDRYNEAVMTGLRTIWGVSLENIEKEFGPDYLDYLNQQAQKYIEQGLLQIADGKLLATKKGKFLVDGIASDLFMVNLEK
;
A
#
# COMPACT_ATOMS: atom_id res chain seq x y z
N MET A 1 2.36 -8.02 -17.56
CA MET A 1 2.92 -6.82 -16.91
C MET A 1 3.27 -7.20 -15.50
N SER A 2 4.56 -7.16 -15.17
CA SER A 2 5.07 -7.58 -13.86
C SER A 2 5.50 -6.38 -13.01
N GLY A 3 5.27 -6.47 -11.70
CA GLY A 3 5.86 -5.57 -10.70
C GLY A 3 7.00 -6.25 -9.94
N ILE A 4 7.95 -5.46 -9.45
CA ILE A 4 8.96 -5.89 -8.48
C ILE A 4 8.74 -5.13 -7.18
N TYR A 5 8.50 -5.85 -6.10
CA TYR A 5 8.37 -5.29 -4.75
C TYR A 5 9.61 -5.64 -3.92
N LEU A 6 10.20 -4.64 -3.27
CA LEU A 6 11.39 -4.76 -2.45
C LEU A 6 11.02 -4.41 -1.00
N HIS A 7 10.91 -5.42 -0.15
CA HIS A 7 10.58 -5.26 1.26
C HIS A 7 11.85 -4.91 2.06
N ILE A 8 11.93 -3.67 2.56
CA ILE A 8 13.02 -3.18 3.42
C ILE A 8 12.57 -3.21 4.89
N PRO A 9 12.99 -4.21 5.69
CA PRO A 9 12.38 -4.51 6.99
C PRO A 9 12.99 -3.69 8.13
N PHE A 10 13.26 -2.40 7.92
CA PHE A 10 13.92 -1.54 8.91
C PHE A 10 13.16 -0.23 9.11
N CYS A 11 12.99 0.16 10.37
CA CYS A 11 12.43 1.45 10.76
C CYS A 11 13.32 2.09 11.83
N LYS A 12 13.35 3.42 11.92
CA LYS A 12 13.97 4.09 13.09
C LYS A 12 13.13 3.96 14.36
N GLN A 13 11.81 3.90 14.20
CA GLN A 13 10.86 3.89 15.31
C GLN A 13 9.71 2.92 15.03
N ALA A 14 9.25 2.26 16.08
CA ALA A 14 8.08 1.39 16.03
C ALA A 14 6.81 2.22 16.25
N CYS A 15 6.01 2.41 15.19
CA CYS A 15 4.71 3.07 15.31
C CYS A 15 3.75 2.18 16.11
N HIS A 16 2.89 2.78 16.93
CA HIS A 16 2.03 2.00 17.84
C HIS A 16 0.99 1.13 17.13
N TYR A 17 0.55 1.54 15.93
CA TYR A 17 -0.48 0.89 15.13
C TYR A 17 0.06 -0.10 14.08
N CYS A 18 1.36 -0.05 13.78
CA CYS A 18 1.94 -0.78 12.65
C CYS A 18 2.07 -2.27 12.96
N ASP A 19 1.53 -3.11 12.08
CA ASP A 19 1.56 -4.57 12.13
C ASP A 19 2.51 -5.19 11.09
N PHE A 20 3.13 -4.37 10.24
CA PHE A 20 4.09 -4.82 9.24
C PHE A 20 5.33 -5.46 9.87
N HIS A 21 6.00 -6.31 9.08
CA HIS A 21 7.25 -6.94 9.47
C HIS A 21 8.41 -5.94 9.41
N PHE A 22 8.92 -5.49 10.55
CA PHE A 22 10.05 -4.57 10.61
C PHE A 22 11.00 -4.86 11.78
N SER A 23 12.16 -4.22 11.75
CA SER A 23 13.17 -4.22 12.81
C SER A 23 13.66 -2.80 13.07
N THR A 24 13.76 -2.40 14.33
CA THR A 24 14.45 -1.15 14.72
C THR A 24 15.96 -1.32 14.88
N GLN A 25 16.46 -2.55 14.73
CA GLN A 25 17.88 -2.87 14.76
C GLN A 25 18.47 -2.85 13.35
N LEU A 26 19.23 -1.81 13.04
CA LEU A 26 19.84 -1.57 11.71
C LEU A 26 21.17 -2.32 11.49
N GLY A 27 21.70 -3.02 12.49
CA GLY A 27 23.04 -3.63 12.44
C GLY A 27 23.25 -4.71 11.36
N LYS A 28 22.17 -5.18 10.72
CA LYS A 28 22.22 -6.15 9.60
C LYS A 28 21.75 -5.54 8.27
N LYS A 29 21.66 -4.22 8.15
CA LYS A 29 21.13 -3.53 6.96
C LYS A 29 21.90 -3.91 5.69
N GLU A 30 23.22 -3.79 5.70
CA GLU A 30 24.05 -4.12 4.54
C GLU A 30 23.88 -5.58 4.11
N ALA A 31 23.92 -6.53 5.06
CA ALA A 31 23.70 -7.94 4.78
C ALA A 31 22.29 -8.23 4.23
N MET A 32 21.29 -7.46 4.66
CA MET A 32 19.93 -7.55 4.12
C MET A 32 19.85 -7.05 2.68
N VAL A 33 20.46 -5.90 2.37
CA VAL A 33 20.52 -5.36 1.00
C VAL A 33 21.18 -6.35 0.06
N GLN A 34 22.30 -6.95 0.47
CA GLN A 34 22.98 -7.99 -0.30
C GLN A 34 22.12 -9.26 -0.48
N ALA A 35 21.36 -9.66 0.54
CA ALA A 35 20.42 -10.77 0.44
C ALA A 35 19.29 -10.47 -0.55
N ILE A 36 18.67 -9.29 -0.48
CA ILE A 36 17.60 -8.87 -1.41
C ILE A 36 18.12 -8.87 -2.85
N ALA A 37 19.30 -8.28 -3.10
CA ALA A 37 19.94 -8.31 -4.42
C ALA A 37 20.17 -9.75 -4.91
N LYS A 38 20.66 -10.64 -4.04
CA LYS A 38 20.86 -12.05 -4.39
C LYS A 38 19.54 -12.77 -4.68
N GLU A 39 18.48 -12.51 -3.94
CA GLU A 39 17.17 -13.09 -4.20
C GLU A 39 16.61 -12.64 -5.56
N LEU A 40 16.77 -11.36 -5.95
CA LEU A 40 16.43 -10.89 -7.31
C LEU A 40 17.11 -11.77 -8.38
N VAL A 41 18.40 -12.07 -8.23
CA VAL A 41 19.11 -12.93 -9.19
C VAL A 41 18.56 -14.36 -9.20
N LEU A 42 18.24 -14.92 -8.02
CA LEU A 42 17.70 -16.29 -7.90
C LEU A 42 16.32 -16.42 -8.53
N ARG A 43 15.50 -15.36 -8.50
CA ARG A 43 14.10 -15.35 -8.92
C ARG A 43 13.86 -14.75 -10.30
N LYS A 44 14.92 -14.35 -11.02
CA LYS A 44 14.79 -13.70 -12.34
C LYS A 44 13.98 -14.51 -13.37
N SER A 45 14.01 -15.84 -13.29
CA SER A 45 13.26 -16.72 -14.19
C SER A 45 11.77 -16.84 -13.87
N GLU A 46 11.31 -16.25 -12.76
CA GLU A 46 9.88 -16.18 -12.44
C GLU A 46 9.18 -15.02 -13.16
N VAL A 47 9.94 -14.14 -13.81
CA VAL A 47 9.42 -12.95 -14.50
C VAL A 47 9.76 -13.02 -15.97
N ASP A 48 8.81 -13.50 -16.77
CA ASP A 48 8.92 -13.54 -18.24
C ASP A 48 8.46 -12.23 -18.91
N ASP A 49 7.65 -11.45 -18.20
CA ASP A 49 7.06 -10.19 -18.66
C ASP A 49 7.98 -8.98 -18.45
N VAL A 50 7.68 -7.91 -19.19
CA VAL A 50 8.31 -6.60 -18.97
C VAL A 50 7.90 -6.05 -17.60
N VAL A 51 8.90 -5.65 -16.80
CA VAL A 51 8.72 -4.98 -15.50
C VAL A 51 8.31 -3.53 -15.73
N GLU A 52 7.18 -3.15 -15.14
CA GLU A 52 6.62 -1.80 -15.26
C GLU A 52 6.68 -0.99 -13.96
N THR A 53 6.81 -1.68 -12.83
CA THR A 53 6.92 -1.03 -11.51
C THR A 53 8.04 -1.64 -10.69
N ILE A 54 8.77 -0.79 -9.99
CA ILE A 54 9.72 -1.17 -8.93
C ILE A 54 9.28 -0.41 -7.68
N TYR A 55 8.91 -1.12 -6.64
CA TYR A 55 8.35 -0.53 -5.44
C TYR A 55 9.18 -0.90 -4.22
N PHE A 56 9.75 0.10 -3.57
CA PHE A 56 10.42 -0.05 -2.29
C PHE A 56 9.42 0.24 -1.17
N GLY A 57 9.15 -0.75 -0.31
CA GLY A 57 8.24 -0.60 0.83
C GLY A 57 8.65 -1.44 2.04
N GLY A 58 7.73 -1.65 2.98
CA GLY A 58 7.89 -2.55 4.12
C GLY A 58 8.00 -1.80 5.44
N GLY A 59 9.19 -1.77 6.03
CA GLY A 59 9.48 -0.90 7.16
C GLY A 59 9.55 0.56 6.72
N THR A 60 10.75 1.05 6.43
CA THR A 60 10.94 2.39 5.88
C THR A 60 12.16 2.39 4.95
N PRO A 61 11.96 2.29 3.63
CA PRO A 61 13.05 2.27 2.65
C PRO A 61 13.99 3.49 2.67
N SER A 62 13.52 4.67 3.08
CA SER A 62 14.37 5.88 3.21
C SER A 62 15.50 5.77 4.24
N VAL A 63 15.57 4.70 5.03
CA VAL A 63 16.73 4.40 5.90
C VAL A 63 17.94 3.82 5.14
N LEU A 64 17.74 3.41 3.88
CA LEU A 64 18.81 3.00 3.00
C LEU A 64 19.63 4.22 2.55
N SER A 65 20.92 4.02 2.28
CA SER A 65 21.72 5.03 1.59
C SER A 65 21.34 5.07 0.10
N ASN A 66 21.70 6.16 -0.57
CA ASN A 66 21.45 6.29 -2.00
C ASN A 66 22.15 5.20 -2.81
N GLU A 67 23.36 4.84 -2.42
CA GLU A 67 24.16 3.79 -3.06
C GLU A 67 23.49 2.41 -2.89
N GLU A 68 22.87 2.14 -1.74
CA GLU A 68 22.11 0.91 -1.52
C GLU A 68 20.84 0.86 -2.40
N ILE A 69 20.14 1.98 -2.56
CA ILE A 69 18.96 2.09 -3.45
C ILE A 69 19.38 1.90 -4.91
N GLU A 70 20.41 2.63 -5.36
CA GLU A 70 20.95 2.54 -6.73
C GLU A 70 21.44 1.12 -7.03
N PHE A 71 22.12 0.47 -6.09
CA PHE A 71 22.55 -0.92 -6.22
C PHE A 71 21.38 -1.88 -6.45
N LEU A 72 20.29 -1.74 -5.69
CA LEU A 72 19.10 -2.58 -5.86
C LEU A 72 18.38 -2.32 -7.19
N ILE A 73 18.23 -1.04 -7.58
CA ILE A 73 17.64 -0.67 -8.88
C ILE A 73 18.49 -1.25 -10.01
N GLN A 74 19.82 -1.06 -9.97
CA GLN A 74 20.72 -1.59 -10.99
C GLN A 74 20.66 -3.12 -11.07
N THR A 75 20.56 -3.82 -9.93
CA THR A 75 20.37 -5.27 -9.89
C THR A 75 19.10 -5.70 -10.63
N VAL A 76 18.02 -4.93 -10.54
CA VAL A 76 16.80 -5.17 -11.32
C VAL A 76 17.06 -4.97 -12.82
N TYR A 77 17.67 -3.86 -13.22
CA TYR A 77 17.98 -3.58 -14.62
C TYR A 77 18.93 -4.60 -15.26
N ASP A 78 19.86 -5.17 -14.49
CA ASP A 78 20.83 -6.16 -14.97
C ASP A 78 20.23 -7.55 -15.21
N HIS A 79 19.08 -7.86 -14.59
CA HIS A 79 18.52 -9.22 -14.58
C HIS A 79 17.09 -9.33 -15.11
N TYR A 80 16.40 -8.21 -15.26
CA TYR A 80 15.01 -8.16 -15.71
C TYR A 80 14.86 -7.25 -16.92
N LYS A 81 13.88 -7.54 -17.77
CA LYS A 81 13.50 -6.64 -18.85
C LYS A 81 12.59 -5.54 -18.28
N VAL A 82 13.15 -4.37 -18.04
CA VAL A 82 12.41 -3.20 -17.55
C VAL A 82 11.92 -2.35 -18.73
N MET A 83 10.70 -1.80 -18.65
CA MET A 83 10.20 -0.86 -19.66
C MET A 83 11.01 0.45 -19.66
N ASP A 84 10.84 1.28 -20.70
CA ASP A 84 11.59 2.54 -20.83
C ASP A 84 11.28 3.56 -19.72
N GLN A 85 10.03 3.58 -19.23
CA GLN A 85 9.55 4.54 -18.21
C GLN A 85 8.76 3.82 -17.10
N PRO A 86 9.43 3.00 -16.28
CA PRO A 86 8.78 2.30 -15.18
C PRO A 86 8.39 3.30 -14.08
N GLU A 87 7.37 2.98 -13.29
CA GLU A 87 7.16 3.69 -12.01
C GLU A 87 8.10 3.10 -10.97
N ILE A 88 9.03 3.92 -10.46
CA ILE A 88 9.95 3.54 -9.37
C ILE A 88 9.55 4.34 -8.13
N THR A 89 8.89 3.66 -7.20
CA THR A 89 8.36 4.26 -5.96
C THR A 89 9.28 3.97 -4.78
N LEU A 90 9.56 5.02 -4.00
CA LEU A 90 10.23 4.91 -2.70
C LEU A 90 9.30 5.39 -1.58
N GLU A 91 8.97 4.50 -0.64
CA GLU A 91 8.35 4.90 0.63
C GLU A 91 9.37 5.58 1.55
N ALA A 92 8.96 6.67 2.20
CA ALA A 92 9.80 7.45 3.07
C ALA A 92 9.06 8.05 4.28
N ASN A 93 9.82 8.36 5.34
CA ASN A 93 9.32 9.12 6.49
C ASN A 93 10.04 10.48 6.61
N PRO A 94 9.36 11.54 7.10
CA PRO A 94 9.97 12.87 7.22
C PRO A 94 11.27 12.91 8.05
N ASP A 95 11.39 12.13 9.12
CA ASP A 95 12.56 12.10 10.00
C ASP A 95 13.80 11.43 9.38
N ASP A 96 13.62 10.69 8.28
CA ASP A 96 14.72 10.18 7.45
C ASP A 96 15.28 11.25 6.52
N LEU A 97 14.42 12.16 6.07
CA LEU A 97 14.71 13.13 5.04
C LEU A 97 15.14 14.48 5.62
N VAL A 98 14.58 14.86 6.77
CA VAL A 98 14.73 16.16 7.42
C VAL A 98 15.46 16.01 8.76
N SER A 99 16.66 15.41 8.78
CA SER A 99 17.45 15.34 10.03
C SER A 99 18.39 16.54 10.18
N SER A 100 18.50 17.07 11.41
CA SER A 100 19.32 18.23 11.80
C SER A 100 20.84 18.01 11.73
N ARG A 101 21.30 16.80 11.37
CA ARG A 101 22.72 16.49 11.18
C ARG A 101 23.13 16.82 9.75
N ALA A 102 23.55 18.06 9.58
CA ALA A 102 24.13 18.61 8.37
C ALA A 102 25.00 17.61 7.58
N GLN A 103 24.49 17.17 6.44
CA GLN A 103 25.25 16.86 5.20
C GLN A 103 24.35 16.66 3.95
N SER A 104 23.03 16.82 4.04
CA SER A 104 22.09 16.29 3.05
C SER A 104 21.23 17.32 2.33
N ARG A 105 21.83 18.36 1.76
CA ARG A 105 21.12 19.22 0.80
C ARG A 105 20.79 18.52 -0.55
N ASP A 106 20.97 17.20 -0.66
CA ASP A 106 20.83 16.47 -1.92
C ASP A 106 20.01 15.16 -1.83
N PHE A 107 19.30 14.80 -0.74
CA PHE A 107 18.61 13.48 -0.68
C PHE A 107 17.57 13.28 -1.78
N PHE A 108 16.68 14.25 -1.98
CA PHE A 108 15.65 14.17 -3.03
C PHE A 108 16.25 14.13 -4.43
N SER A 109 17.29 14.93 -4.69
CA SER A 109 18.03 14.92 -5.94
C SER A 109 18.83 13.65 -6.15
N THR A 110 19.39 13.03 -5.10
CA THR A 110 20.05 11.73 -5.21
C THR A 110 19.06 10.60 -5.47
N TYR A 111 17.87 10.63 -4.87
CA TYR A 111 16.79 9.69 -5.23
C TYR A 111 16.38 9.83 -6.70
N LYS A 112 16.23 11.07 -7.19
CA LYS A 112 16.00 11.28 -8.63
C LYS A 112 17.12 10.72 -9.50
N LYS A 113 18.39 10.90 -9.08
CA LYS A 113 19.56 10.38 -9.81
C LYS A 113 19.60 8.84 -9.83
N SER A 114 19.12 8.17 -8.78
CA SER A 114 19.03 6.70 -8.76
C SER A 114 17.87 6.15 -9.59
N GLY A 115 17.02 7.00 -10.16
CA GLY A 115 15.90 6.62 -11.02
C GLY A 115 14.55 6.60 -10.31
N VAL A 116 14.50 6.87 -9.00
CA VAL A 116 13.22 7.05 -8.29
C VAL A 116 12.46 8.20 -8.92
N ASN A 117 11.20 7.97 -9.28
CA ASN A 117 10.35 8.95 -9.95
C ASN A 117 8.97 9.11 -9.28
N ARG A 118 8.73 8.38 -8.18
CA ARG A 118 7.57 8.57 -7.31
C ARG A 118 7.97 8.45 -5.83
N LEU A 119 7.46 9.35 -4.99
CA LEU A 119 7.62 9.27 -3.53
C LEU A 119 6.28 8.99 -2.83
N SER A 120 6.32 8.16 -1.79
CA SER A 120 5.22 7.94 -0.86
C SER A 120 5.68 8.32 0.55
N ILE A 121 5.15 9.42 1.10
CA ILE A 121 5.64 9.98 2.36
C ILE A 121 4.63 9.71 3.48
N GLY A 122 5.05 8.98 4.50
CA GLY A 122 4.22 8.62 5.64
C GLY A 122 4.03 9.78 6.62
N ILE A 123 3.10 10.71 6.33
CA ILE A 123 2.83 11.89 7.17
C ILE A 123 1.92 11.54 8.35
N GLN A 124 0.87 10.78 8.07
CA GLN A 124 -0.20 10.30 8.95
C GLN A 124 -1.09 11.40 9.52
N SER A 125 -0.52 12.46 10.08
CA SER A 125 -1.24 13.65 10.53
C SER A 125 -0.31 14.88 10.57
N PHE A 126 -0.89 16.06 10.42
CA PHE A 126 -0.25 17.37 10.61
C PHE A 126 -0.47 17.95 12.01
N PHE A 127 -0.84 17.11 12.98
CA PHE A 127 -1.05 17.48 14.37
C PHE A 127 -0.21 16.61 15.31
N ASP A 128 0.60 17.26 16.15
CA ASP A 128 1.51 16.58 17.07
C ASP A 128 0.83 15.64 18.07
N GLU A 129 -0.42 15.91 18.43
CA GLU A 129 -1.20 15.04 19.32
C GLU A 129 -1.40 13.65 18.69
N ASP A 130 -1.83 13.61 17.43
CA ASP A 130 -2.06 12.38 16.68
C ASP A 130 -0.73 11.64 16.44
N LEU A 131 0.32 12.39 16.08
CA LEU A 131 1.66 11.84 15.86
C LEU A 131 2.26 11.21 17.13
N LYS A 132 2.05 11.83 18.30
CA LYS A 132 2.45 11.29 19.60
C LYS A 132 1.65 10.04 19.96
N LEU A 133 0.34 10.04 19.75
CA LEU A 133 -0.51 8.85 19.97
C LEU A 133 -0.01 7.66 19.14
N MET A 134 0.35 7.91 17.89
CA MET A 134 0.86 6.90 16.97
C MET A 134 2.35 6.54 17.18
N ASN A 135 3.07 7.26 18.05
CA ASN A 135 4.52 7.15 18.24
C ASN A 135 5.30 7.31 16.94
N ARG A 136 5.00 8.39 16.21
CA ARG A 136 5.78 8.82 15.03
C ARG A 136 7.08 9.48 15.48
N ALA A 137 8.14 9.31 14.69
CA ALA A 137 9.46 9.88 14.96
C ALA A 137 9.56 11.36 14.56
N HIS A 138 8.72 11.79 13.61
CA HIS A 138 8.62 13.16 13.14
C HIS A 138 7.49 13.94 13.85
N ASN A 139 7.59 15.26 13.84
CA ASN A 139 6.53 16.19 14.25
C ASN A 139 5.85 16.88 13.06
N ALA A 140 4.77 17.64 13.30
CA ALA A 140 4.01 18.31 12.26
C ALA A 140 4.84 19.29 11.42
N SER A 141 5.76 20.04 12.05
CA SER A 141 6.63 20.98 11.33
C SER A 141 7.64 20.28 10.44
N GLU A 142 8.17 19.13 10.86
CA GLU A 142 9.06 18.31 10.05
C GLU A 142 8.32 17.68 8.87
N ALA A 143 7.09 17.23 9.07
CA ALA A 143 6.20 16.76 8.01
C ALA A 143 5.97 17.84 6.93
N GLU A 144 5.55 19.04 7.34
CA GLU A 144 5.30 20.16 6.41
C GLU A 144 6.57 20.54 5.63
N LYS A 145 7.71 20.66 6.33
CA LYS A 145 8.99 20.97 5.69
C LYS A 145 9.43 19.88 4.70
N CYS A 146 9.24 18.60 5.05
CA CYS A 146 9.55 17.49 4.17
C CYS A 146 8.76 17.56 2.86
N ILE A 147 7.47 17.89 2.93
CA ILE A 147 6.63 18.00 1.72
C ILE A 147 7.08 19.19 0.88
N GLN A 148 7.32 20.35 1.50
CA GLN A 148 7.81 21.55 0.80
C GLN A 148 9.06 21.24 -0.01
N GLU A 149 10.08 20.63 0.63
CA GLU A 149 11.31 20.26 -0.05
C GLU A 149 11.07 19.19 -1.12
N ALA A 150 10.28 18.14 -0.84
CA ALA A 150 10.02 17.07 -1.81
C ALA A 150 9.38 17.59 -3.11
N THR A 151 8.45 18.55 -3.01
CA THR A 151 7.76 19.13 -4.18
C THR A 151 8.66 19.94 -5.11
N GLU A 152 9.84 20.38 -4.65
CA GLU A 152 10.84 21.01 -5.53
C GLU A 152 11.50 19.99 -6.46
N TYR A 153 11.45 18.71 -6.11
CA TYR A 153 12.14 17.64 -6.83
C TYR A 153 11.18 16.67 -7.50
N PHE A 154 10.02 16.33 -6.93
CA PHE A 154 9.15 15.29 -7.47
C PHE A 154 7.79 15.84 -7.88
N ASP A 155 7.39 15.57 -9.12
CA ASP A 155 6.04 15.89 -9.60
C ASP A 155 5.04 14.82 -9.15
N ASN A 156 5.47 13.56 -9.01
CA ASN A 156 4.63 12.43 -8.59
C ASN A 156 4.90 12.09 -7.13
N ILE A 157 4.16 12.73 -6.22
CA ILE A 157 4.26 12.54 -4.78
C ILE A 157 2.89 12.14 -4.25
N THR A 158 2.88 11.17 -3.34
CA THR A 158 1.77 10.96 -2.41
C THR A 158 2.22 11.20 -0.97
N ILE A 159 1.27 11.61 -0.15
CA ILE A 159 1.37 11.50 1.30
C ILE A 159 0.36 10.48 1.80
N ASP A 160 0.70 9.80 2.88
CA ASP A 160 -0.21 8.91 3.58
C ASP A 160 -0.80 9.65 4.78
N LEU A 161 -2.13 9.63 4.91
CA LEU A 161 -2.88 10.20 6.04
C LEU A 161 -3.70 9.11 6.73
N ILE A 162 -3.89 9.22 8.05
CA ILE A 162 -4.73 8.28 8.80
C ILE A 162 -5.93 9.03 9.39
N TYR A 163 -7.14 8.50 9.18
CA TYR A 163 -8.38 8.98 9.79
C TYR A 163 -8.93 7.95 10.79
N GLY A 164 -9.98 8.30 11.54
CA GLY A 164 -10.53 7.45 12.61
C GLY A 164 -9.62 7.32 13.83
N ILE A 165 -8.71 8.28 14.04
CA ILE A 165 -7.78 8.28 15.18
C ILE A 165 -8.57 8.65 16.46
N PRO A 166 -8.48 7.85 17.54
CA PRO A 166 -9.12 8.18 18.82
C PRO A 166 -8.78 9.59 19.30
N GLY A 167 -9.81 10.42 19.47
CA GLY A 167 -9.68 11.81 19.91
C GLY A 167 -9.54 12.85 18.78
N MET A 168 -9.41 12.43 17.52
CA MET A 168 -9.46 13.33 16.37
C MET A 168 -10.90 13.57 15.93
N ASP A 169 -11.39 14.79 16.17
CA ASP A 169 -12.69 15.21 15.67
C ASP A 169 -12.68 15.57 14.17
N ASN A 170 -13.86 15.82 13.62
CA ASN A 170 -14.03 16.13 12.20
C ASN A 170 -13.42 17.47 11.80
N ASP A 171 -13.25 18.42 12.72
CA ASP A 171 -12.67 19.72 12.39
C ASP A 171 -11.15 19.61 12.26
N ARG A 172 -10.49 18.85 13.14
CA ARG A 172 -9.08 18.47 12.98
C ARG A 172 -8.86 17.65 11.73
N TRP A 173 -9.76 16.71 11.41
CA TRP A 173 -9.66 15.93 10.18
C TRP A 173 -9.77 16.80 8.91
N LYS A 174 -10.75 17.71 8.84
CA LYS A 174 -10.85 18.69 7.75
C LYS A 174 -9.60 19.54 7.63
N ALA A 175 -9.00 19.96 8.75
CA ALA A 175 -7.75 20.72 8.74
C ALA A 175 -6.55 19.89 8.24
N ASN A 176 -6.49 18.58 8.53
CA ASN A 176 -5.51 17.66 7.94
C ASN A 176 -5.64 17.61 6.41
N ILE A 177 -6.87 17.42 5.90
CA ILE A 177 -7.14 17.39 4.45
C ILE A 177 -6.78 18.73 3.81
N GLN A 178 -7.16 19.85 4.44
CA GLN A 178 -6.86 21.18 3.90
C GLN A 178 -5.35 21.41 3.78
N LYS A 179 -4.57 21.05 4.81
CA LYS A 179 -3.10 21.15 4.74
C LYS A 179 -2.53 20.32 3.59
N ALA A 180 -3.01 19.09 3.39
CA ALA A 180 -2.58 18.26 2.26
C ALA A 180 -2.89 18.92 0.90
N LEU A 181 -4.07 19.54 0.76
CA LEU A 181 -4.49 20.26 -0.44
C LEU A 181 -3.65 21.52 -0.68
N ASP A 182 -3.26 22.24 0.37
CA ASP A 182 -2.46 23.47 0.28
C ASP A 182 -1.07 23.21 -0.32
N PHE A 183 -0.53 21.99 -0.19
CA PHE A 183 0.71 21.57 -0.85
C PHE A 183 0.55 21.24 -2.34
N GLY A 184 -0.68 21.19 -2.87
CA GLY A 184 -0.94 20.99 -4.30
C GLY A 184 -0.58 19.61 -4.85
N LEU A 185 -0.41 18.62 -3.98
CA LEU A 185 0.02 17.26 -4.34
C LEU A 185 -0.95 16.61 -5.35
N PRO A 186 -0.47 15.76 -6.27
CA PRO A 186 -1.34 15.12 -7.25
C PRO A 186 -1.98 13.83 -6.75
N HIS A 187 -1.51 13.29 -5.62
CA HIS A 187 -1.98 12.04 -5.04
C HIS A 187 -2.00 12.10 -3.51
N ILE A 188 -3.00 11.47 -2.90
CA ILE A 188 -3.13 11.29 -1.46
C ILE A 188 -3.56 9.84 -1.23
N SER A 189 -2.86 9.14 -0.34
CA SER A 189 -3.33 7.88 0.22
C SER A 189 -3.91 8.17 1.61
N SER A 190 -5.06 7.58 1.95
CA SER A 190 -5.62 7.74 3.28
C SER A 190 -6.29 6.47 3.79
N TYR A 191 -5.96 6.10 5.02
CA TYR A 191 -6.33 4.84 5.64
C TYR A 191 -7.12 5.08 6.94
N ALA A 192 -8.12 4.24 7.20
CA ALA A 192 -8.72 4.19 8.53
C ALA A 192 -7.70 3.62 9.52
N LEU A 193 -7.63 4.15 10.73
CA LEU A 193 -6.86 3.53 11.80
C LEU A 193 -7.54 2.22 12.22
N THR A 194 -6.89 1.09 11.95
CA THR A 194 -7.33 -0.22 12.41
C THR A 194 -6.54 -0.67 13.64
N VAL A 195 -7.18 -1.46 14.51
CA VAL A 195 -6.54 -2.03 15.71
C VAL A 195 -6.08 -3.44 15.40
N GLU A 196 -4.84 -3.57 14.94
CA GLU A 196 -4.30 -4.87 14.55
C GLU A 196 -3.83 -5.71 15.75
N PRO A 197 -3.96 -7.05 15.69
CA PRO A 197 -3.48 -7.93 16.74
C PRO A 197 -1.97 -7.79 17.00
N ARG A 198 -1.57 -7.88 18.27
CA ARG A 198 -0.17 -7.85 18.75
C ARG A 198 0.51 -6.48 18.63
N THR A 199 -0.20 -5.44 18.25
CA THR A 199 0.31 -4.06 18.21
C THR A 199 0.38 -3.43 19.62
N ALA A 200 1.08 -2.30 19.73
CA ALA A 200 1.09 -1.53 20.97
C ALA A 200 -0.26 -0.83 21.20
N LEU A 201 -0.90 -0.36 20.12
CA LEU A 201 -2.22 0.26 20.15
C LEU A 201 -3.27 -0.68 20.76
N GLN A 202 -3.34 -1.94 20.32
CA GLN A 202 -4.23 -2.95 20.91
C GLN A 202 -4.06 -3.01 22.43
N LYS A 203 -2.81 -3.13 22.90
CA LYS A 203 -2.50 -3.21 24.34
C LYS A 203 -2.86 -1.95 25.11
N PHE A 204 -2.79 -0.76 24.49
CA PHE A 204 -3.18 0.49 25.13
C PHE A 204 -4.70 0.59 25.26
N ILE A 205 -5.44 0.15 24.25
CA ILE A 205 -6.91 0.09 24.27
C ILE A 205 -7.39 -0.90 25.33
N GLU A 206 -6.83 -2.11 25.37
CA GLU A 206 -7.14 -3.13 26.39
C GLU A 206 -6.91 -2.64 27.83
N LYS A 207 -5.92 -1.74 28.02
CA LYS A 207 -5.60 -1.14 29.31
C LYS A 207 -6.38 0.14 29.62
N GLY A 208 -7.23 0.60 28.69
CA GLY A 208 -7.98 1.86 28.82
C GLY A 208 -7.10 3.12 28.77
N VAL A 209 -5.88 3.03 28.24
CA VAL A 209 -4.97 4.18 28.08
C VAL A 209 -5.35 5.02 26.87
N VAL A 210 -5.81 4.36 25.80
CA VAL A 210 -6.33 4.98 24.57
C VAL A 210 -7.76 4.49 24.39
N PRO A 211 -8.74 5.34 24.03
CA PRO A 211 -10.08 4.88 23.68
C PRO A 211 -10.05 3.91 22.50
N ASN A 212 -11.07 3.06 22.38
CA ASN A 212 -11.21 2.23 21.19
C ASN A 212 -11.47 3.11 19.95
N VAL A 213 -11.21 2.57 18.76
CA VAL A 213 -11.63 3.19 17.50
C VAL A 213 -13.16 3.23 17.40
N ASP A 214 -13.66 4.24 16.69
CA ASP A 214 -15.10 4.49 16.48
C ASP A 214 -15.42 4.39 14.98
N ASP A 215 -16.12 3.34 14.60
CA ASP A 215 -16.45 3.05 13.20
C ASP A 215 -17.41 4.09 12.60
N GLU A 216 -18.31 4.68 13.41
CA GLU A 216 -19.23 5.73 12.95
C GLU A 216 -18.45 7.02 12.65
N GLN A 217 -17.51 7.37 13.53
CA GLN A 217 -16.60 8.50 13.28
C GLN A 217 -15.70 8.25 12.07
N ALA A 218 -15.12 7.06 11.93
CA ALA A 218 -14.27 6.72 10.80
C ALA A 218 -15.06 6.79 9.47
N GLN A 219 -16.31 6.32 9.46
CA GLN A 219 -17.21 6.43 8.33
C GLN A 219 -17.48 7.89 7.95
N GLU A 220 -17.82 8.74 8.92
CA GLU A 220 -18.08 10.16 8.68
C GLU A 220 -16.82 10.85 8.11
N GLN A 221 -15.65 10.59 8.69
CA GLN A 221 -14.38 11.13 8.23
C GLN A 221 -13.99 10.64 6.82
N PHE A 222 -14.29 9.39 6.49
CA PHE A 222 -14.13 8.88 5.13
C PHE A 222 -14.99 9.65 4.12
N TYR A 223 -16.25 9.93 4.44
CA TYR A 223 -17.11 10.71 3.53
C TYR A 223 -16.65 12.16 3.40
N ILE A 224 -16.22 12.79 4.49
CA ILE A 224 -15.59 14.13 4.46
C ILE A 224 -14.39 14.13 3.51
N LEU A 225 -13.52 13.12 3.60
CA LEU A 225 -12.36 12.97 2.74
C LEU A 225 -12.76 12.85 1.27
N VAL A 226 -13.66 11.91 0.95
CA VAL A 226 -14.12 11.66 -0.42
C VAL A 226 -14.73 12.92 -1.03
N ASP A 227 -15.69 13.54 -0.34
CA ASP A 227 -16.38 14.75 -0.82
C ASP A 227 -15.40 15.90 -1.05
N THR A 228 -14.48 16.11 -0.11
CA THR A 228 -13.51 17.21 -0.18
C THR A 228 -12.53 16.99 -1.33
N LEU A 229 -11.95 15.79 -1.47
CA LEU A 229 -10.96 15.53 -2.52
C LEU A 229 -11.60 15.50 -3.92
N GLU A 230 -12.80 14.93 -4.07
CA GLU A 230 -13.54 14.97 -5.35
C GLU A 230 -13.84 16.41 -5.79
N ALA A 231 -14.23 17.29 -4.85
CA ALA A 231 -14.45 18.71 -5.14
C ALA A 231 -13.16 19.44 -5.61
N HIS A 232 -11.98 18.90 -5.29
CA HIS A 232 -10.67 19.41 -5.72
C HIS A 232 -10.09 18.65 -6.93
N GLY A 233 -10.91 17.84 -7.62
CA GLY A 233 -10.54 17.18 -8.87
C GLY A 233 -9.74 15.88 -8.69
N PHE A 234 -9.69 15.32 -7.48
CA PHE A 234 -9.15 13.98 -7.28
C PHE A 234 -10.20 12.92 -7.64
N VAL A 235 -9.72 11.78 -8.11
CA VAL A 235 -10.52 10.57 -8.32
C VAL A 235 -10.16 9.59 -7.21
N ASN A 236 -11.16 9.16 -6.44
CA ASN A 236 -11.01 8.07 -5.48
C ASN A 236 -11.07 6.71 -6.21
N TYR A 237 -9.94 6.33 -6.82
CA TYR A 237 -9.84 5.21 -7.75
C TYR A 237 -9.78 3.85 -7.07
N GLU A 238 -9.35 3.82 -5.81
CA GLU A 238 -9.47 2.70 -4.87
C GLU A 238 -9.78 3.28 -3.48
N ILE A 239 -10.45 2.53 -2.59
CA ILE A 239 -10.89 2.98 -1.25
C ILE A 239 -9.90 3.93 -0.55
N SER A 240 -8.64 3.54 -0.44
CA SER A 240 -7.62 4.31 0.28
C SER A 240 -6.82 5.25 -0.62
N ASN A 241 -7.02 5.25 -1.94
CA ASN A 241 -6.17 5.97 -2.87
C ASN A 241 -6.93 7.01 -3.70
N PHE A 242 -6.39 8.23 -3.71
CA PHE A 242 -6.94 9.40 -4.38
C PHE A 242 -5.87 10.00 -5.28
N GLY A 243 -6.14 10.11 -6.57
CA GLY A 243 -5.19 10.69 -7.52
C GLY A 243 -5.87 11.64 -8.49
N LYS A 244 -5.14 12.65 -8.96
CA LYS A 244 -5.54 13.39 -10.15
C LYS A 244 -5.37 12.48 -11.39
N PRO A 245 -6.14 12.69 -12.47
CA PRO A 245 -5.95 11.95 -13.71
C PRO A 245 -4.48 11.97 -14.16
N GLY A 246 -3.92 10.79 -14.45
CA GLY A 246 -2.50 10.64 -14.81
C GLY A 246 -1.54 10.39 -13.64
N PHE A 247 -2.00 10.50 -12.39
CA PHE A 247 -1.18 10.32 -11.19
C PHE A 247 -1.62 9.15 -10.29
N PHE A 248 -2.47 8.25 -10.79
CA PHE A 248 -2.76 7.01 -10.07
C PHE A 248 -1.48 6.19 -9.94
N SER A 249 -1.20 5.63 -8.76
CA SER A 249 -0.05 4.75 -8.61
C SER A 249 -0.20 3.55 -9.54
N LYS A 250 0.76 3.37 -10.45
CA LYS A 250 0.80 2.20 -11.33
C LYS A 250 0.96 0.92 -10.52
N ASN A 251 1.77 0.95 -9.46
CA ASN A 251 2.00 -0.22 -8.60
C ASN A 251 0.73 -0.63 -7.84
N ASN A 252 0.08 0.30 -7.14
CA ASN A 252 -1.16 -0.02 -6.41
C ASN A 252 -2.25 -0.49 -7.38
N THR A 253 -2.41 0.21 -8.52
CA THR A 253 -3.34 -0.18 -9.58
C THR A 253 -3.08 -1.59 -10.08
N ALA A 254 -1.81 -2.01 -10.21
CA ALA A 254 -1.46 -3.34 -10.65
C ALA A 254 -1.95 -4.42 -9.67
N TYR A 255 -1.77 -4.22 -8.35
CA TYR A 255 -2.27 -5.15 -7.34
C TYR A 255 -3.80 -5.27 -7.38
N TRP A 256 -4.51 -4.14 -7.46
CA TRP A 256 -5.98 -4.14 -7.49
C TRP A 256 -6.58 -4.72 -8.78
N LEU A 257 -5.82 -4.72 -9.88
CA LEU A 257 -6.20 -5.37 -11.13
C LEU A 257 -5.69 -6.81 -11.26
N GLY A 258 -5.14 -7.39 -10.19
CA GLY A 258 -4.66 -8.78 -10.19
C GLY A 258 -3.48 -9.03 -11.11
N LYS A 259 -2.63 -8.03 -11.37
CA LYS A 259 -1.41 -8.20 -12.16
C LYS A 259 -0.35 -8.96 -11.36
N THR A 260 0.53 -9.64 -12.08
CA THR A 260 1.59 -10.45 -11.48
C THR A 260 2.70 -9.57 -10.91
N TYR A 261 3.35 -10.04 -9.85
CA TYR A 261 4.50 -9.37 -9.26
C TYR A 261 5.35 -10.34 -8.45
N VAL A 262 6.64 -10.02 -8.36
CA VAL A 262 7.61 -10.72 -7.52
C VAL A 262 8.00 -9.80 -6.36
N GLY A 263 7.68 -10.21 -5.14
CA GLY A 263 8.15 -9.55 -3.93
C GLY A 263 9.37 -10.25 -3.36
N VAL A 264 10.39 -9.45 -3.06
CA VAL A 264 11.71 -9.85 -2.58
C VAL A 264 11.98 -9.20 -1.23
N GLY A 265 12.66 -9.91 -0.34
CA GLY A 265 12.87 -9.49 1.05
C GLY A 265 11.99 -10.26 2.03
N PRO A 266 12.31 -10.22 3.33
CA PRO A 266 11.56 -10.96 4.34
C PRO A 266 10.12 -10.46 4.40
N SER A 267 9.16 -11.39 4.59
CA SER A 267 7.71 -11.14 4.52
C SER A 267 7.15 -10.68 3.16
N ALA A 268 7.99 -10.47 2.14
CA ALA A 268 7.50 -10.02 0.84
C ALA A 268 6.61 -11.08 0.20
N HIS A 269 5.45 -10.66 -0.29
CA HIS A 269 4.51 -11.51 -1.03
C HIS A 269 4.76 -11.42 -2.54
N SER A 270 4.40 -12.46 -3.28
CA SER A 270 4.42 -12.50 -4.74
C SER A 270 3.12 -13.13 -5.25
N PHE A 271 2.75 -12.79 -6.49
CA PHE A 271 1.60 -13.37 -7.18
C PHE A 271 1.93 -13.62 -8.65
N ASP A 272 1.77 -14.85 -9.12
CA ASP A 272 2.06 -15.24 -10.51
C ASP A 272 0.80 -15.39 -11.39
N GLY A 273 -0.38 -15.00 -10.86
CA GLY A 273 -1.68 -15.17 -11.52
C GLY A 273 -2.42 -16.44 -11.08
N LYS A 274 -1.71 -17.39 -10.45
CA LYS A 274 -2.27 -18.66 -9.96
C LYS A 274 -1.85 -18.99 -8.54
N ASN A 275 -0.61 -18.70 -8.19
CA ASN A 275 -0.03 -18.96 -6.90
C ASN A 275 0.30 -17.65 -6.20
N ARG A 276 0.09 -17.65 -4.89
CA ARG A 276 0.68 -16.69 -3.97
C ARG A 276 1.89 -17.31 -3.34
N SER A 277 2.92 -16.52 -3.09
CA SER A 277 4.03 -16.95 -2.26
C SER A 277 4.48 -15.83 -1.35
N TRP A 278 5.11 -16.18 -0.23
CA TRP A 278 5.65 -15.20 0.70
C TRP A 278 6.93 -15.69 1.36
N ASN A 279 7.87 -14.77 1.53
CA ASN A 279 9.10 -15.04 2.25
C ASN A 279 8.87 -15.13 3.76
N ILE A 280 9.72 -15.91 4.43
CA ILE A 280 9.74 -16.02 5.88
C ILE A 280 9.81 -14.64 6.58
N GLN A 281 8.98 -14.46 7.61
CA GLN A 281 8.93 -13.25 8.45
C GLN A 281 10.04 -13.29 9.54
N ASN A 282 11.30 -13.46 9.12
CA ASN A 282 12.44 -13.51 10.05
C ASN A 282 13.75 -13.07 9.38
N ASN A 283 14.25 -11.88 9.77
CA ASN A 283 15.42 -11.26 9.11
C ASN A 283 16.68 -12.14 9.16
N PRO A 284 17.15 -12.67 10.31
CA PRO A 284 18.32 -13.54 10.34
C PRO A 284 18.20 -14.82 9.50
N ILE A 285 17.04 -15.49 9.55
CA ILE A 285 16.83 -16.74 8.80
C ILE A 285 16.76 -16.45 7.31
N TYR A 286 16.07 -15.38 6.91
CA TYR A 286 16.00 -14.92 5.52
C TYR A 286 17.41 -14.68 4.95
N ILE A 287 18.23 -13.84 5.62
CA ILE A 287 19.61 -13.56 5.17
C ILE A 287 20.42 -14.85 5.02
N LYS A 288 20.35 -15.74 6.02
CA LYS A 288 21.10 -17.00 6.01
C LYS A 288 20.72 -17.87 4.81
N LYS A 289 19.43 -18.15 4.62
CA LYS A 289 18.93 -19.02 3.54
C LYS A 289 19.28 -18.45 2.16
N ILE A 290 19.08 -17.15 1.95
CA ILE A 290 19.43 -16.52 0.67
C ILE A 290 20.94 -16.55 0.42
N THR A 291 21.76 -16.34 1.45
CA THR A 291 23.22 -16.47 1.33
C THR A 291 23.64 -17.89 0.93
N GLU A 292 22.90 -18.91 1.36
CA GLU A 292 23.07 -20.32 0.95
C GLU A 292 22.49 -20.62 -0.45
N GLY A 293 21.81 -19.67 -1.10
CA GLY A 293 21.18 -19.85 -2.41
C GLY A 293 19.80 -20.52 -2.34
N ILE A 294 19.16 -20.53 -1.17
CA ILE A 294 17.88 -21.19 -0.90
C ILE A 294 16.80 -20.12 -0.75
N LEU A 295 15.73 -20.21 -1.55
CA LEU A 295 14.56 -19.34 -1.42
C LEU A 295 13.74 -19.73 -0.18
N PRO A 296 13.55 -18.83 0.81
CA PRO A 296 12.86 -19.13 2.05
C PRO A 296 11.35 -18.83 1.96
N LEU A 297 10.69 -19.30 0.90
CA LEU A 297 9.30 -18.99 0.59
C LEU A 297 8.33 -20.15 0.87
N GLU A 298 7.10 -19.78 1.20
CA GLU A 298 5.92 -20.64 1.20
C GLU A 298 5.08 -20.34 -0.04
N ILE A 299 4.37 -21.34 -0.58
CA ILE A 299 3.54 -21.20 -1.78
C ILE A 299 2.14 -21.74 -1.49
N GLU A 300 1.15 -20.96 -1.89
CA GLU A 300 -0.27 -21.31 -1.91
C GLU A 300 -0.76 -21.30 -3.37
N THR A 301 -1.36 -22.40 -3.82
CA THR A 301 -2.04 -22.46 -5.12
C THR A 301 -3.51 -22.12 -4.93
N LEU A 302 -3.95 -21.05 -5.58
CA LEU A 302 -5.33 -20.58 -5.49
C LEU A 302 -6.27 -21.50 -6.26
N SER A 303 -7.37 -21.89 -5.62
CA SER A 303 -8.46 -22.57 -6.30
C SER A 303 -9.19 -21.63 -7.27
N GLN A 304 -10.11 -22.17 -8.07
CA GLN A 304 -10.98 -21.34 -8.90
C GLN A 304 -11.85 -20.41 -8.04
N THR A 305 -12.35 -20.90 -6.91
CA THR A 305 -13.16 -20.15 -5.95
C THR A 305 -12.36 -19.02 -5.29
N ASP A 306 -11.10 -19.27 -4.91
CA ASP A 306 -10.24 -18.24 -4.31
C ASP A 306 -10.01 -17.09 -5.29
N ARG A 307 -9.69 -17.41 -6.55
CA ARG A 307 -9.50 -16.41 -7.60
C ARG A 307 -10.78 -15.62 -7.91
N TYR A 308 -11.95 -16.27 -7.86
CA TYR A 308 -13.24 -15.58 -7.97
C TYR A 308 -13.44 -14.60 -6.80
N ASN A 309 -13.26 -15.05 -5.57
CA ASN A 309 -13.42 -14.23 -4.38
C ASN A 309 -12.46 -13.03 -4.39
N GLU A 310 -11.22 -13.23 -4.84
CA GLU A 310 -10.26 -12.16 -5.04
C GLU A 310 -10.71 -11.14 -6.09
N ALA A 311 -11.20 -11.59 -7.24
CA ALA A 311 -11.68 -10.69 -8.30
C ALA A 311 -12.87 -9.84 -7.82
N VAL A 312 -13.76 -10.41 -7.00
CA VAL A 312 -14.85 -9.68 -6.36
C VAL A 312 -14.32 -8.66 -5.35
N MET A 313 -13.44 -9.08 -4.45
CA MET A 313 -12.87 -8.24 -3.39
C MET A 313 -12.10 -7.04 -3.95
N THR A 314 -11.16 -7.29 -4.86
CA THR A 314 -10.32 -6.24 -5.42
C THR A 314 -11.12 -5.35 -6.37
N GLY A 315 -11.99 -5.94 -7.22
CA GLY A 315 -12.81 -5.20 -8.17
C GLY A 315 -13.73 -4.20 -7.50
N LEU A 316 -14.46 -4.62 -6.45
CA LEU A 316 -15.42 -3.75 -5.75
C LEU A 316 -14.75 -2.57 -5.04
N ARG A 317 -13.50 -2.71 -4.58
CA ARG A 317 -12.74 -1.63 -3.95
C ARG A 317 -12.32 -0.53 -4.93
N THR A 318 -12.44 -0.75 -6.23
CA THR A 318 -11.95 0.17 -7.27
C THR A 318 -13.08 0.85 -8.06
N ILE A 319 -12.73 1.93 -8.75
CA ILE A 319 -13.63 2.58 -9.73
C ILE A 319 -13.89 1.73 -10.98
N TRP A 320 -13.09 0.68 -11.21
CA TRP A 320 -13.23 -0.17 -12.38
C TRP A 320 -14.28 -1.26 -12.19
N GLY A 321 -14.57 -1.62 -10.94
CA GLY A 321 -15.59 -2.60 -10.57
C GLY A 321 -15.24 -4.03 -10.95
N VAL A 322 -16.19 -4.93 -10.71
CA VAL A 322 -16.12 -6.34 -11.11
C VAL A 322 -16.77 -6.48 -12.48
N SER A 323 -15.99 -6.89 -13.49
CA SER A 323 -16.50 -7.13 -14.85
C SER A 323 -17.32 -8.42 -14.90
N LEU A 324 -18.62 -8.32 -15.20
CA LEU A 324 -19.51 -9.49 -15.27
C LEU A 324 -19.10 -10.44 -16.40
N GLU A 325 -18.64 -9.91 -17.53
CA GLU A 325 -18.13 -10.69 -18.66
C GLU A 325 -16.85 -11.47 -18.26
N ASN A 326 -15.93 -10.84 -17.52
CA ASN A 326 -14.73 -11.53 -17.07
C ASN A 326 -15.06 -12.63 -16.06
N ILE A 327 -16.03 -12.39 -15.17
CA ILE A 327 -16.47 -13.42 -14.22
C ILE A 327 -17.00 -14.65 -14.96
N GLU A 328 -17.88 -14.45 -15.93
CA GLU A 328 -18.42 -15.56 -16.73
C GLU A 328 -17.33 -16.28 -17.54
N LYS A 329 -16.43 -15.51 -18.17
CA LYS A 329 -15.37 -16.06 -19.02
C LYS A 329 -14.32 -16.84 -18.24
N GLU A 330 -13.91 -16.37 -17.06
CA GLU A 330 -12.83 -16.97 -16.28
C GLU A 330 -13.31 -18.04 -15.31
N PHE A 331 -14.52 -17.90 -14.75
CA PHE A 331 -15.03 -18.79 -13.70
C PHE A 331 -16.24 -19.62 -14.16
N GLY A 332 -17.02 -19.13 -15.12
CA GLY A 332 -18.18 -19.82 -15.69
C GLY A 332 -19.52 -19.20 -15.28
N PRO A 333 -20.63 -19.62 -15.92
CA PRO A 333 -21.96 -19.04 -15.72
C PRO A 333 -22.47 -19.19 -14.28
N ASP A 334 -22.15 -20.31 -13.60
CA ASP A 334 -22.58 -20.54 -12.21
C ASP A 334 -22.04 -19.48 -11.23
N TYR A 335 -20.81 -19.01 -11.45
CA TYR A 335 -20.20 -17.95 -10.63
C TYR A 335 -20.80 -16.58 -10.92
N LEU A 336 -21.16 -16.31 -12.18
CA LEU A 336 -21.86 -15.09 -12.57
C LEU A 336 -23.27 -15.05 -11.95
N ASP A 337 -24.02 -16.15 -12.05
CA ASP A 337 -25.36 -16.28 -11.47
C ASP A 337 -25.31 -16.10 -9.95
N TYR A 338 -24.32 -16.71 -9.29
CA TYR A 338 -24.08 -16.52 -7.86
C TYR A 338 -23.78 -15.06 -7.50
N LEU A 339 -22.88 -14.40 -8.24
CA LEU A 339 -22.53 -12.99 -8.01
C LEU A 339 -23.77 -12.10 -8.12
N ASN A 340 -24.55 -12.27 -9.19
CA ASN A 340 -25.78 -11.51 -9.43
C ASN A 340 -26.79 -11.73 -8.29
N GLN A 341 -26.95 -12.98 -7.84
CA GLN A 341 -27.85 -13.32 -6.75
C GLN A 341 -27.42 -12.66 -5.43
N GLN A 342 -26.15 -12.74 -5.04
CA GLN A 342 -25.67 -12.14 -3.78
C GLN A 342 -25.65 -10.61 -3.83
N ALA A 343 -25.35 -10.03 -4.99
CA ALA A 343 -25.34 -8.58 -5.18
C ALA A 343 -26.73 -7.94 -5.12
N GLN A 344 -27.79 -8.68 -5.47
CA GLN A 344 -29.16 -8.15 -5.62
C GLN A 344 -29.63 -7.38 -4.38
N LYS A 345 -29.43 -7.92 -3.17
CA LYS A 345 -29.84 -7.25 -1.92
C LYS A 345 -29.15 -5.89 -1.74
N TYR A 346 -27.90 -5.77 -2.18
CA TYR A 346 -27.10 -4.55 -2.06
C TYR A 346 -27.43 -3.55 -3.17
N ILE A 347 -27.83 -4.02 -4.35
CA ILE A 347 -28.36 -3.18 -5.42
C ILE A 347 -29.69 -2.55 -4.98
N GLU A 348 -30.60 -3.33 -4.40
CA GLU A 348 -31.88 -2.84 -3.87
C GLU A 348 -31.72 -1.81 -2.75
N GLN A 349 -30.67 -1.95 -1.93
CA GLN A 349 -30.32 -0.98 -0.88
C GLN A 349 -29.61 0.28 -1.40
N GLY A 350 -29.29 0.32 -2.71
CA GLY A 350 -28.51 1.39 -3.34
C GLY A 350 -27.05 1.44 -2.87
N LEU A 351 -26.48 0.32 -2.44
CA LEU A 351 -25.08 0.19 -2.03
C LEU A 351 -24.20 -0.26 -3.19
N LEU A 352 -24.70 -1.15 -4.04
CA LEU A 352 -24.09 -1.55 -5.30
C LEU A 352 -24.93 -1.08 -6.49
N GLN A 353 -24.32 -1.05 -7.68
CA GLN A 353 -25.02 -0.81 -8.94
C GLN A 353 -24.34 -1.57 -10.08
N ILE A 354 -25.11 -1.88 -11.13
CA ILE A 354 -24.56 -2.38 -12.39
C ILE A 354 -24.56 -1.23 -13.41
N ALA A 355 -23.39 -0.93 -13.96
CA ALA A 355 -23.24 0.03 -15.06
C ALA A 355 -22.23 -0.51 -16.07
N ASP A 356 -22.55 -0.43 -17.36
CA ASP A 356 -21.67 -0.86 -18.47
C ASP A 356 -21.09 -2.28 -18.29
N GLY A 357 -21.93 -3.22 -17.84
CA GLY A 357 -21.53 -4.62 -17.63
C GLY A 357 -20.63 -4.85 -16.41
N LYS A 358 -20.54 -3.88 -15.49
CA LYS A 358 -19.71 -3.95 -14.29
C LYS A 358 -20.52 -3.75 -13.02
N LEU A 359 -20.22 -4.54 -11.99
CA LEU A 359 -20.72 -4.34 -10.64
C LEU A 359 -19.81 -3.35 -9.90
N LEU A 360 -20.40 -2.27 -9.39
CA LEU A 360 -19.68 -1.15 -8.77
C LEU A 360 -20.25 -0.84 -7.39
N ALA A 361 -19.37 -0.48 -6.46
CA ALA A 361 -19.78 0.17 -5.23
C ALA A 361 -20.26 1.60 -5.52
N THR A 362 -21.44 1.94 -5.02
CA THR A 362 -21.93 3.33 -5.03
C THR A 362 -21.18 4.16 -3.99
N LYS A 363 -21.34 5.49 -4.01
CA LYS A 363 -20.82 6.37 -2.97
C LYS A 363 -21.27 5.94 -1.57
N LYS A 364 -22.53 5.50 -1.42
CA LYS A 364 -23.09 4.99 -0.16
C LYS A 364 -22.46 3.67 0.27
N GLY A 365 -22.19 2.76 -0.66
CA GLY A 365 -21.61 1.44 -0.38
C GLY A 365 -20.09 1.43 -0.15
N LYS A 366 -19.38 2.49 -0.56
CA LYS A 366 -17.92 2.51 -0.66
C LYS A 366 -17.19 2.22 0.65
N PHE A 367 -17.62 2.81 1.76
CA PHE A 367 -17.03 2.55 3.08
C PHE A 367 -17.27 1.11 3.57
N LEU A 368 -18.35 0.48 3.11
CA LEU A 368 -18.78 -0.85 3.56
C LEU A 368 -18.29 -1.99 2.64
N VAL A 369 -17.44 -1.66 1.66
CA VAL A 369 -17.16 -2.55 0.53
C VAL A 369 -16.53 -3.87 0.94
N ASP A 370 -15.71 -3.90 2.00
CA ASP A 370 -15.06 -5.12 2.46
C ASP A 370 -16.08 -6.13 3.03
N GLY A 371 -17.03 -5.64 3.81
CA GLY A 371 -18.14 -6.46 4.32
C GLY A 371 -19.08 -6.91 3.19
N ILE A 372 -19.37 -6.02 2.24
CA ILE A 372 -20.16 -6.37 1.05
C ILE A 372 -19.45 -7.44 0.23
N ALA A 373 -18.16 -7.28 -0.05
CA ALA A 373 -17.38 -8.24 -0.82
C ALA A 373 -17.37 -9.63 -0.15
N SER A 374 -17.17 -9.69 1.17
CA SER A 374 -17.23 -10.93 1.94
C SER A 374 -18.55 -11.67 1.77
N ASP A 375 -19.67 -10.95 1.72
CA ASP A 375 -21.00 -11.53 1.50
C ASP A 375 -21.23 -12.04 0.08
N LEU A 376 -20.42 -11.57 -0.88
CA LEU A 376 -20.45 -11.98 -2.28
C LEU A 376 -19.47 -13.14 -2.54
N PHE A 377 -18.71 -13.58 -1.55
CA PHE A 377 -17.79 -14.70 -1.70
C PHE A 377 -18.53 -16.02 -1.83
N MET A 378 -18.12 -16.81 -2.81
CA MET A 378 -18.55 -18.18 -2.91
C MET A 378 -17.80 -18.98 -1.85
N VAL A 379 -18.53 -19.47 -0.85
CA VAL A 379 -17.99 -20.38 0.15
C VAL A 379 -18.18 -21.79 -0.36
N ASN A 380 -17.08 -22.50 -0.60
CA ASN A 380 -17.15 -23.93 -0.86
C ASN A 380 -17.67 -24.60 0.42
N LEU A 381 -18.97 -24.89 0.47
CA LEU A 381 -19.51 -25.86 1.41
C LEU A 381 -18.91 -27.20 1.00
N GLU A 382 -17.78 -27.57 1.58
CA GLU A 382 -17.26 -28.93 1.43
C GLU A 382 -18.40 -29.92 1.74
N LYS A 383 -18.66 -30.82 0.79
CA LYS A 383 -19.61 -31.92 0.97
C LYS A 383 -19.03 -33.02 1.83
#